data_AF-D2JC80-F1
#
_entry.id   AF-D2JC80-F1
#
_cell.length_a   1.000
_cell.length_b   1.000
_cell.length_c   1.000
_cell.angle_alpha   90.00
_cell.angle_beta   90.00
_cell.angle_gamma   90.00
#
_symmetry.space_group_name_H-M   'P 1'
#
loop_
_entity.id
_entity.type
_entity.pdbx_description
1 polymer ?
#
loop_
_entity_poly.entity_id
_entity_poly.type
_entity_poly.pdbx_seq_one_letter_code
_entity_poly.pdbx_strand_id
1 'polypeptide(L)'
;MKKAFYIIGIIIIIVICYIFMNFLFFDKWACYSSEKQINSYITNHDTKKLHDIADNNKTYQILRDSKKISIKLQSDNQGSGDIGYYQVNLNDKSAKLYIKIKYAFIPAIPEVKTIELE
;
A
#
# COMPACT_ATOMS: atom_id res chain seq x y z
N MET A 1 1.88 41.04 -18.01
CA MET A 1 1.21 40.77 -16.72
C MET A 1 0.04 39.79 -16.84
N LYS A 2 -1.04 40.07 -17.61
CA LYS A 2 -2.20 39.15 -17.73
C LYS A 2 -1.86 37.71 -18.17
N LYS A 3 -0.94 37.54 -19.15
CA LYS A 3 -0.46 36.22 -19.59
C LYS A 3 0.28 35.44 -18.49
N ALA A 4 1.04 36.14 -17.65
CA ALA A 4 1.76 35.52 -16.53
C ALA A 4 0.79 35.03 -15.45
N PHE A 5 -0.24 35.81 -15.12
CA PHE A 5 -1.30 35.38 -14.20
C PHE A 5 -2.08 34.17 -14.72
N TYR A 6 -2.32 34.09 -16.03
CA TYR A 6 -2.95 32.92 -16.64
C TYR A 6 -2.08 31.67 -16.53
N ILE A 7 -0.77 31.78 -16.80
CA ILE A 7 0.18 30.68 -16.65
C ILE A 7 0.25 30.21 -15.20
N ILE A 8 0.35 31.14 -14.24
CA ILE A 8 0.36 30.82 -12.80
C ILE A 8 -0.94 30.11 -12.41
N GLY A 9 -2.09 30.59 -12.86
CA GLY A 9 -3.39 29.97 -12.62
C GLY A 9 -3.45 28.52 -13.13
N ILE A 10 -2.95 28.27 -14.34
CA ILE A 10 -2.87 26.91 -14.89
C ILE A 10 -1.97 26.00 -14.04
N ILE A 11 -0.80 26.50 -13.62
CA ILE A 11 0.12 25.71 -12.78
C ILE A 11 -0.55 25.32 -11.47
N ILE A 12 -1.26 26.25 -10.81
CA ILE A 12 -2.00 25.98 -9.57
C ILE A 12 -3.05 24.89 -9.79
N ILE A 13 -3.83 24.99 -10.88
CA ILE A 13 -4.85 23.98 -11.21
C ILE A 13 -4.20 22.60 -11.43
N ILE A 14 -3.08 22.54 -12.17
CA ILE A 14 -2.35 21.28 -12.40
C ILE A 14 -1.88 20.67 -11.08
N VAL A 15 -1.32 21.46 -10.16
CA VAL A 15 -0.87 21.00 -8.85
C VAL A 15 -2.04 20.46 -8.02
N ILE A 16 -3.19 21.15 -8.01
CA ILE A 16 -4.39 20.69 -7.31
C ILE A 16 -4.89 19.37 -7.91
N CYS A 17 -4.97 19.28 -9.24
CA CYS A 17 -5.35 18.04 -9.93
C CYS A 17 -4.39 16.89 -9.58
N TYR A 18 -3.08 17.15 -9.54
CA TYR A 18 -2.09 16.16 -9.13
C TYR A 18 -2.32 15.67 -7.71
N ILE A 19 -2.49 16.56 -6.73
CA ILE A 19 -2.74 16.20 -5.33
C ILE A 19 -4.05 15.41 -5.22
N PHE A 20 -5.11 15.85 -5.90
CA PHE A 20 -6.41 15.21 -5.87
C PHE A 20 -6.39 13.79 -6.47
N MET A 21 -5.69 13.60 -7.58
CA MET A 21 -5.49 12.27 -8.16
C MET A 21 -4.69 11.38 -7.20
N ASN A 22 -3.61 11.89 -6.60
CA ASN A 22 -2.87 11.11 -5.61
C ASN A 22 -3.75 10.70 -4.42
N PHE A 23 -4.58 11.61 -3.91
CA PHE A 23 -5.55 11.32 -2.87
C PHE A 23 -6.51 10.18 -3.27
N LEU A 24 -7.13 10.25 -4.45
CA LEU A 24 -8.11 9.26 -4.91
C LEU A 24 -7.52 7.87 -5.17
N PHE A 25 -6.25 7.80 -5.57
CA PHE A 25 -5.60 6.54 -5.97
C PHE A 25 -4.62 6.00 -4.92
N PHE A 26 -4.39 6.71 -3.81
CA PHE A 26 -3.40 6.35 -2.81
C PHE A 26 -3.61 4.93 -2.26
N ASP A 27 -4.81 4.62 -1.79
CA ASP A 27 -5.12 3.34 -1.12
C ASP A 27 -4.95 2.15 -2.07
N LYS A 28 -5.39 2.30 -3.32
CA LYS A 28 -5.20 1.29 -4.38
C LYS A 28 -3.71 1.10 -4.68
N TRP A 29 -2.98 2.20 -4.81
CA TRP A 29 -1.54 2.16 -5.09
C TRP A 29 -0.76 1.56 -3.91
N ALA A 30 -1.16 1.83 -2.67
CA ALA A 30 -0.58 1.27 -1.46
C ALA A 30 -0.75 -0.26 -1.43
N CYS A 31 -1.99 -0.76 -1.60
CA CYS A 31 -2.27 -2.20 -1.65
C CYS A 31 -1.56 -2.90 -2.82
N TYR A 32 -1.57 -2.30 -4.02
CA TYR A 32 -0.87 -2.84 -5.18
C TYR A 32 0.65 -2.96 -4.92
N SER A 33 1.24 -1.93 -4.34
CA SER A 33 2.67 -1.91 -4.02
C SER A 33 3.02 -2.95 -2.95
N SER A 34 2.17 -3.11 -1.94
CA SER A 34 2.31 -4.15 -0.91
C SER A 34 2.22 -5.55 -1.52
N GLU A 35 1.23 -5.82 -2.37
CA GLU A 35 1.10 -7.10 -3.08
C GLU A 35 2.39 -7.43 -3.86
N LYS A 36 2.91 -6.45 -4.61
CA LYS A 36 4.15 -6.62 -5.38
C LYS A 36 5.35 -6.89 -4.48
N GLN A 37 5.45 -6.20 -3.34
CA GLN A 37 6.53 -6.38 -2.37
C GLN A 37 6.50 -7.78 -1.75
N ILE A 38 5.34 -8.24 -1.28
CA ILE A 38 5.16 -9.57 -0.68
C ILE A 38 5.43 -10.67 -1.71
N ASN A 39 4.90 -10.52 -2.92
CA ASN A 39 5.14 -11.48 -4.01
C ASN A 39 6.62 -11.55 -4.41
N SER A 40 7.37 -10.45 -4.29
CA SER A 40 8.83 -10.47 -4.46
C SER A 40 9.49 -11.32 -3.39
N TYR A 41 9.09 -11.19 -2.12
CA TYR A 41 9.63 -12.02 -1.03
C TYR A 41 9.31 -13.51 -1.23
N ILE A 42 8.08 -13.83 -1.66
CA ILE A 42 7.66 -15.19 -2.01
C ILE A 42 8.52 -15.75 -3.15
N THR A 43 8.61 -15.01 -4.27
CA THR A 43 9.35 -15.45 -5.46
C THR A 43 10.82 -15.68 -5.14
N ASN A 44 11.42 -14.80 -4.34
CA ASN A 44 12.83 -14.90 -3.93
C ASN A 44 13.07 -15.83 -2.74
N HIS A 45 12.03 -16.48 -2.21
CA HIS A 45 12.11 -17.39 -1.05
C HIS A 45 12.75 -16.70 0.17
N ASP A 46 12.49 -15.40 0.35
CA ASP A 46 13.01 -14.59 1.46
C ASP A 46 12.24 -14.87 2.74
N THR A 47 12.54 -16.00 3.36
CA THR A 47 11.86 -16.50 4.56
C THR A 47 11.96 -15.54 5.74
N LYS A 48 13.07 -14.79 5.84
CA LYS A 48 13.24 -13.79 6.89
C LYS A 48 12.24 -12.65 6.70
N LYS A 49 12.15 -12.08 5.50
CA LYS A 49 11.17 -11.01 5.23
C LYS A 49 9.74 -11.49 5.40
N LEU A 50 9.42 -12.69 4.96
CA LEU A 50 8.08 -13.28 5.14
C LEU A 50 7.75 -13.49 6.62
N HIS A 51 8.73 -13.88 7.43
CA HIS A 51 8.54 -14.01 8.88
C HIS A 51 8.41 -12.65 9.57
N ASP A 52 9.24 -11.68 9.20
CA ASP A 52 9.22 -10.32 9.78
C ASP A 52 7.87 -9.61 9.57
N ILE A 53 7.20 -9.87 8.45
CA ILE A 53 5.89 -9.26 8.14
C ILE A 53 4.69 -10.10 8.57
N ALA A 54 4.87 -11.32 9.03
CA ALA A 54 3.76 -12.16 9.48
C ALA A 54 3.48 -11.89 10.96
N ASP A 55 2.23 -11.61 11.30
CA ASP A 55 1.81 -11.45 12.71
C ASP A 55 2.09 -12.71 13.55
N ASN A 56 1.91 -13.88 12.94
CA ASN A 56 2.07 -15.16 13.62
C ASN A 56 2.53 -16.27 12.66
N ASN A 57 2.88 -17.44 13.23
CA ASN A 57 3.40 -18.57 12.46
C ASN A 57 2.41 -19.12 11.43
N LYS A 58 1.09 -19.03 11.68
CA LYS A 58 0.06 -19.47 10.72
C LYS A 58 0.06 -18.56 9.48
N THR A 59 0.11 -17.24 9.68
CA THR A 59 0.26 -16.28 8.58
C THR A 59 1.56 -16.53 7.82
N TYR A 60 2.67 -16.71 8.53
CA TYR A 60 3.97 -17.00 7.91
C TYR A 60 3.93 -18.24 7.02
N GLN A 61 3.38 -19.35 7.51
CA GLN A 61 3.25 -20.59 6.73
C GLN A 61 2.41 -20.37 5.47
N ILE A 62 1.28 -19.68 5.57
CA ILE A 62 0.43 -19.38 4.41
C ILE A 62 1.16 -18.53 3.37
N LEU A 63 1.89 -17.51 3.80
CA LEU A 63 2.68 -16.68 2.89
C LEU A 63 3.81 -17.48 2.23
N ARG A 64 4.54 -18.27 3.01
CA ARG A 64 5.67 -19.08 2.55
C ARG A 64 5.26 -20.15 1.55
N ASP A 65 4.14 -20.81 1.79
CA ASP A 65 3.68 -21.95 0.97
C ASP A 65 2.89 -21.47 -0.27
N SER A 66 2.54 -20.18 -0.33
CA SER A 66 1.88 -19.59 -1.49
C SER A 66 2.86 -19.44 -2.66
N LYS A 67 2.44 -19.77 -3.88
CA LYS A 67 3.20 -19.43 -5.10
C LYS A 67 3.14 -17.93 -5.42
N LYS A 68 2.01 -17.31 -5.11
CA LYS A 68 1.70 -15.90 -5.27
C LYS A 68 0.52 -15.57 -4.35
N ILE A 69 0.46 -14.34 -3.89
CA ILE A 69 -0.72 -13.76 -3.23
C ILE A 69 -1.38 -12.68 -4.11
N SER A 70 -2.67 -12.47 -3.87
CA SER A 70 -3.41 -11.29 -4.33
C SER A 70 -4.01 -10.57 -3.13
N ILE A 71 -3.94 -9.24 -3.14
CA ILE A 71 -4.51 -8.36 -2.13
C ILE A 71 -5.66 -7.58 -2.75
N LYS A 72 -6.87 -7.79 -2.23
CA LYS A 72 -8.06 -7.04 -2.60
C LYS A 72 -8.48 -6.11 -1.46
N LEU A 73 -8.37 -4.81 -1.69
CA LEU A 73 -8.84 -3.76 -0.78
C LEU A 73 -10.33 -3.97 -0.41
N GLN A 74 -10.65 -3.98 0.88
CA GLN A 74 -12.02 -4.03 1.40
C GLN A 74 -12.46 -2.70 2.02
N SER A 75 -11.51 -1.96 2.60
CA SER A 75 -11.76 -0.65 3.22
C SER A 75 -10.66 0.34 2.87
N ASP A 76 -11.00 1.63 2.89
CA ASP A 76 -10.00 2.70 2.85
C ASP A 76 -9.08 2.63 4.08
N ASN A 77 -7.97 3.37 4.04
CA ASN A 77 -7.00 3.45 5.14
C ASN A 77 -7.65 3.91 6.47
N GLN A 78 -7.57 3.11 7.53
CA GLN A 78 -8.02 3.50 8.90
C GLN A 78 -6.84 3.77 9.85
N GLY A 79 -5.62 3.83 9.32
CA GLY A 79 -4.42 4.07 10.09
C GLY A 79 -4.27 5.52 10.54
N SER A 80 -3.23 5.78 11.33
CA SER A 80 -2.90 7.11 11.84
C SER A 80 -1.38 7.34 11.79
N GLY A 81 -0.99 8.60 11.66
CA GLY A 81 0.42 9.00 11.54
C GLY A 81 1.09 8.40 10.31
N ASP A 82 2.23 7.74 10.50
CA ASP A 82 2.99 7.08 9.44
C ASP A 82 2.62 5.60 9.24
N ILE A 83 1.55 5.12 9.90
CA ILE A 83 1.06 3.75 9.76
C ILE A 83 -0.28 3.74 9.03
N GLY A 84 -0.31 3.07 7.89
CA GLY A 84 -1.54 2.74 7.18
C GLY A 84 -2.10 1.40 7.65
N TYR A 85 -3.41 1.33 7.81
CA TYR A 85 -4.15 0.11 8.13
C TYR A 85 -5.23 -0.12 7.10
N TYR A 86 -5.25 -1.31 6.51
CA TYR A 86 -6.23 -1.69 5.50
C TYR A 86 -6.85 -3.03 5.85
N GLN A 87 -8.18 -3.10 5.83
CA GLN A 87 -8.87 -4.38 5.71
C GLN A 87 -8.74 -4.84 4.26
N VAL A 88 -8.23 -6.04 4.05
CA VAL A 88 -8.00 -6.62 2.74
C VAL A 88 -8.42 -8.09 2.71
N ASN A 89 -8.63 -8.63 1.51
CA ASN A 89 -8.64 -10.07 1.32
C ASN A 89 -7.29 -10.49 0.73
N LEU A 90 -6.60 -11.40 1.41
CA LEU A 90 -5.40 -12.08 0.93
C LEU A 90 -5.79 -13.46 0.41
N ASN A 91 -5.72 -13.69 -0.91
CA ASN A 91 -6.18 -14.93 -1.55
C ASN A 91 -7.57 -15.36 -1.04
N ASP A 92 -8.54 -14.44 -1.08
CA ASP A 92 -9.93 -14.63 -0.65
C ASP A 92 -10.14 -14.84 0.87
N LYS A 93 -9.09 -14.72 1.69
CA LYS A 93 -9.19 -14.73 3.16
C LYS A 93 -9.12 -13.33 3.72
N SER A 94 -10.00 -13.00 4.66
CA SER A 94 -9.95 -11.72 5.37
C SER A 94 -8.62 -11.55 6.09
N ALA A 95 -8.04 -10.38 5.98
CA ALA A 95 -6.74 -10.05 6.54
C ALA A 95 -6.65 -8.56 6.82
N LYS A 96 -5.75 -8.21 7.73
CA LYS A 96 -5.35 -6.84 8.00
C LYS A 96 -3.94 -6.61 7.47
N LEU A 97 -3.79 -5.54 6.70
CA LEU A 97 -2.51 -5.12 6.15
C LEU A 97 -2.07 -3.82 6.83
N TYR A 98 -0.94 -3.89 7.51
CA TYR A 98 -0.27 -2.75 8.12
C TYR A 98 0.93 -2.34 7.27
N ILE A 99 0.97 -1.07 6.89
CA ILE A 99 2.07 -0.50 6.11
C ILE A 99 2.65 0.73 6.79
N LYS A 100 3.91 1.02 6.51
CA LYS A 100 4.52 2.31 6.84
C LYS A 100 4.45 3.23 5.63
N ILE A 101 3.76 4.35 5.81
CA ILE A 101 3.63 5.44 4.83
C ILE A 101 4.74 6.45 5.11
N LYS A 102 5.68 6.62 4.16
CA LYS A 102 6.77 7.59 4.31
C LYS A 102 6.32 9.03 4.10
N TYR A 103 5.44 9.24 3.13
CA TYR A 103 4.97 10.55 2.73
C TYR A 103 3.49 10.45 2.37
N ALA A 104 2.64 11.25 3.02
CA ALA A 104 1.23 11.34 2.67
C ALA A 104 1.08 11.95 1.26
N PHE A 105 0.16 11.41 0.45
CA PHE A 105 -0.20 11.91 -0.88
C PHE A 105 0.96 11.95 -1.90
N ILE A 106 2.07 11.26 -1.62
CA ILE A 106 3.17 11.02 -2.56
C ILE A 106 3.25 9.49 -2.79
N PRO A 107 3.31 9.02 -4.04
CA PRO A 107 3.30 7.59 -4.37
C PRO A 107 4.69 6.96 -4.16
N ALA A 108 5.22 7.03 -2.94
CA ALA A 108 6.51 6.46 -2.56
C ALA A 108 6.35 5.09 -1.89
N ILE A 109 6.75 4.01 -2.57
CA ILE A 109 6.46 2.60 -2.22
C ILE A 109 6.43 2.37 -0.70
N PRO A 110 5.28 1.95 -0.13
CA PRO A 110 5.18 1.73 1.30
C PRO A 110 5.97 0.49 1.71
N GLU A 111 6.32 0.45 2.99
CA GLU A 111 6.93 -0.73 3.61
C GLU A 111 5.84 -1.57 4.25
N VAL A 112 5.70 -2.84 3.88
CA VAL A 112 4.81 -3.76 4.59
C VAL A 112 5.41 -4.02 5.97
N LYS A 113 4.63 -3.74 7.02
CA LYS A 113 5.04 -3.96 8.40
C LYS A 113 4.52 -5.27 8.94
N THR A 114 3.21 -5.49 8.78
CA THR A 114 2.56 -6.67 9.33
C THR A 114 1.38 -7.07 8.47
N ILE A 115 1.14 -8.37 8.36
CA ILE A 115 -0.04 -8.99 7.80
C ILE A 115 -0.60 -9.91 8.88
N GLU A 116 -1.90 -9.75 9.16
CA GLU A 116 -2.63 -10.56 10.13
C GLU A 116 -3.79 -11.22 9.39
N LEU A 117 -3.80 -12.56 9.30
CA LEU A 117 -4.94 -13.29 8.80
C LEU A 117 -5.97 -13.46 9.92
N GLU A 118 -7.24 -13.23 9.60
CA GLU A 118 -8.37 -13.47 10.51
C GLU A 118 -8.77 -14.96 10.58
#